data_AF-A0A3B0NZI9-F1
#
_entry.id   AF-A0A3B0NZI9-F1
#
_cell.length_a   1.000
_cell.length_b   1.000
_cell.length_c   1.000
_cell.angle_alpha   90.00
_cell.angle_beta   90.00
_cell.angle_gamma   90.00
#
_symmetry.space_group_name_H-M   'P 1'
#
loop_
_entity.id
_entity.type
_entity.pdbx_description
1 polymer ?
#
loop_
_entity_poly.entity_id
_entity_poly.type
_entity_poly.pdbx_seq_one_letter_code
_entity_poly.pdbx_strand_id
1 'polypeptide(L)' 'MLINAVSTGKLPVSDLITHRFNLSDMMKAYETFINASDNKAMKIFIDATK' A
#
# COMPACT_ATOMS: atom_id res chain seq x y z
N MET A 1 -11.93 12.58 -13.53
CA MET A 1 -10.46 12.67 -13.31
C MET A 1 -10.12 12.01 -11.98
N LEU A 2 -9.28 10.97 -11.98
CA LEU A 2 -8.97 10.17 -10.78
C LEU A 2 -8.26 10.97 -9.69
N ILE A 3 -7.31 11.83 -10.06
CA ILE A 3 -6.59 12.70 -9.13
C ILE A 3 -7.58 13.55 -8.30
N ASN A 4 -8.57 14.16 -8.98
CA ASN A 4 -9.58 14.98 -8.29
C ASN A 4 -10.49 14.13 -7.39
N ALA A 5 -10.78 12.87 -7.77
CA ALA A 5 -11.57 11.97 -6.93
C ALA A 5 -10.82 11.58 -5.64
N VAL A 6 -9.50 11.36 -5.74
CA VAL A 6 -8.65 11.10 -4.58
C VAL A 6 -8.52 12.35 -3.70
N SER A 7 -8.23 13.52 -4.28
CA SER A 7 -8.01 14.76 -3.52
C SER A 7 -9.28 15.25 -2.81
N THR A 8 -10.46 14.96 -3.36
CA THR A 8 -11.76 15.31 -2.75
C THR A 8 -12.31 14.21 -1.83
N GLY A 9 -11.56 13.13 -1.60
CA GLY A 9 -11.99 12.01 -0.74
C GLY A 9 -13.11 11.14 -1.31
N LYS A 10 -13.57 11.41 -2.55
CA LYS A 10 -14.58 10.60 -3.25
C LYS A 10 -14.08 9.20 -3.61
N LEU A 11 -12.77 9.00 -3.65
CA LEU A 11 -12.13 7.71 -3.79
C LEU A 11 -11.23 7.44 -2.57
N PRO A 12 -11.67 6.59 -1.61
CA PRO A 12 -10.93 6.34 -0.37
C PRO A 12 -9.77 5.36 -0.60
N VAL A 13 -8.71 5.81 -1.31
CA VAL A 13 -7.53 4.98 -1.64
C VAL A 13 -6.76 4.50 -0.40
N SER A 14 -6.87 5.22 0.71
CA SER A 14 -6.25 4.89 1.98
C SER A 14 -6.70 3.53 2.52
N ASP A 15 -7.97 3.18 2.29
CA ASP A 15 -8.58 1.94 2.77
C ASP A 15 -8.08 0.71 2.02
N LEU A 16 -7.50 0.91 0.83
CA LEU A 16 -6.89 -0.16 0.04
C LEU A 16 -5.52 -0.57 0.61
N ILE A 17 -4.87 0.32 1.37
CA ILE A 17 -3.52 0.11 1.91
C ILE A 17 -3.63 -0.77 3.16
N THR A 18 -3.31 -2.04 3.00
CA THR A 18 -3.34 -3.04 4.07
C THR A 18 -2.03 -3.14 4.85
N HIS A 19 -0.89 -2.84 4.20
CA HIS A 19 0.43 -2.98 4.80
C HIS A 19 1.31 -1.79 4.45
N ARG A 20 2.16 -1.38 5.40
CA ARG A 20 3.11 -0.28 5.26
C ARG A 20 4.50 -0.77 5.63
N PHE A 21 5.48 -0.47 4.79
CA PHE A 21 6.89 -0.80 4.99
C PHE A 21 7.75 0.43 4.76
N ASN A 22 8.91 0.50 5.41
CA ASN A 22 9.94 1.46 5.02
C ASN A 22 10.69 0.91 3.80
N LEU A 23 11.40 1.76 3.07
CA LEU A 23 12.22 1.34 1.94
C LEU A 23 13.31 0.33 2.36
N SER A 24 13.86 0.47 3.57
CA SER A 24 14.82 -0.51 4.14
C SER A 24 14.23 -1.92 4.29
N ASP A 25 12.89 -2.04 4.39
CA ASP A 25 12.17 -3.31 4.54
C ASP A 25 11.66 -3.86 3.19
N MET A 26 12.19 -3.37 2.06
CA MET A 26 11.67 -3.69 0.71
C MET A 26 11.58 -5.19 0.43
N MET A 27 12.56 -5.99 0.89
CA MET A 27 12.52 -7.45 0.71
C MET A 27 11.34 -8.09 1.44
N LYS A 28 11.07 -7.66 2.68
CA LYS A 28 9.93 -8.12 3.47
C LYS A 28 8.60 -7.69 2.85
N ALA A 29 8.54 -6.48 2.30
CA ALA A 29 7.38 -5.99 1.56
C ALA A 29 7.07 -6.89 0.35
N TYR A 30 8.10 -7.29 -0.40
CA TYR A 30 7.98 -8.21 -1.53
C TYR A 30 7.47 -9.59 -1.10
N GLU A 31 8.05 -10.18 -0.06
CA GLU A 31 7.63 -11.48 0.47
C GLU A 31 6.18 -11.45 0.98
N THR A 32 5.78 -10.36 1.64
CA THR A 32 4.39 -10.18 2.10
C THR A 32 3.42 -10.11 0.93
N PHE A 33 3.80 -9.43 -0.17
CA PHE A 33 2.97 -9.31 -1.35
C PHE A 33 2.89 -10.60 -2.18
N ILE A 34 3.98 -11.36 -2.28
CA ILE A 34 3.97 -12.63 -3.03
C ILE A 34 3.00 -13.62 -2.38
N ASN A 35 2.91 -13.59 -1.05
CA ASN A 35 1.97 -14.36 -0.24
C ASN A 35 0.74 -13.52 0.12
N ALA A 36 0.26 -12.67 -0.79
CA ALA A 36 -0.80 -11.69 -0.51
C ALA A 36 -2.11 -12.33 -0.04
N SER A 37 -2.47 -13.50 -0.56
CA SER A 37 -3.67 -14.22 -0.13
C SER A 37 -3.60 -14.58 1.36
N ASP A 38 -2.47 -15.13 1.79
CA ASP A 38 -2.26 -15.58 3.16
C ASP A 38 -2.11 -14.39 4.13
N ASN A 39 -1.44 -13.33 3.67
CA ASN A 39 -1.24 -12.10 4.43
C ASN A 39 -2.42 -11.11 4.34
N LYS A 40 -3.48 -11.44 3.60
CA LYS A 40 -4.61 -10.52 3.31
C LYS A 40 -4.14 -9.17 2.78
N ALA A 41 -3.08 -9.16 1.97
CA ALA A 41 -2.46 -7.95 1.45
C ALA A 41 -3.16 -7.52 0.14
N MET A 42 -3.88 -6.39 0.18
CA MET A 42 -4.53 -5.81 -1.00
C MET A 42 -3.63 -4.79 -1.70
N LYS A 43 -3.15 -3.80 -0.94
CA LYS A 43 -2.07 -2.90 -1.35
C LYS A 43 -1.03 -2.74 -0.25
N ILE A 44 0.20 -2.55 -0.72
CA ILE A 44 1.35 -2.22 0.09
C ILE A 44 1.78 -0.79 -0.23
N PHE A 45 2.11 -0.05 0.80
CA PHE A 45 2.71 1.28 0.70
C PHE A 45 4.16 1.22 1.22
N ILE A 46 5.10 1.70 0.40
CA ILE A 46 6.52 1.79 0.76
C ILE A 46 6.85 3.26 1.01
N ASP A 47 7.31 3.57 2.21
CA ASP A 47 7.78 4.90 2.59
C ASP A 47 9.30 4.99 2.38
N ALA A 48 9.73 5.85 1.47
CA ALA A 48 11.14 6.09 1.16
C ALA A 48 11.71 7.33 1.87
N THR A 49 10.92 7.98 2.73
CA THR A 49 11.33 9.19 3.45
C THR A 49 11.85 8.93 4.85
N LYS A 50 11.67 7.70 5.35
CA LYS A 50 12.17 7.20 6.63
C LYS A 50 13.46 6.43 6.49
#